data_AF-A0A4R6YQU0-F1
#
_entry.id   AF-A0A4R6YQU0-F1
#
_cell.length_a   1.000
_cell.length_b   1.000
_cell.length_c   1.000
_cell.angle_alpha   90.00
_cell.angle_beta   90.00
_cell.angle_gamma   90.00
#
_symmetry.space_group_name_H-M   'P 1'
#
loop_
_entity.id
_entity.type
_entity.pdbx_description
1 polymer ?
#
loop_
_entity_poly.entity_id
_entity_poly.type
_entity_poly.pdbx_seq_one_letter_code
_entity_poly.pdbx_strand_id
1 'polypeptide(L)'
;MTQLQLTLVNNSPSPTRLAIFQGQPADRLAVAWMAKYAYPGTRLQFNWDDTDYCFAWSQTGLLAPGVSIDAGQIVPASPGGSNQITLSYDPKNRIFFFQQPQSSGQPGALTVHQDSSLPINAAAVGIGMAGKPAFMLQSAPNMNLVFQPKPRYFVTAGTLDAGQLFEQEQVQAVEVVFPLNVTAMIATLNADLSWTIQPGIFEAIEADSD
;
A
#
# COMPACT_ATOMS: atom_id res chain seq x y z
N MET A 1 -18.20 -0.77 3.59
CA MET A 1 -17.42 -1.57 2.65
C MET A 1 -17.94 -1.22 1.27
N THR A 2 -17.11 -0.52 0.52
CA THR A 2 -17.35 -0.09 -0.85
C THR A 2 -16.18 -0.60 -1.67
N GLN A 3 -16.49 -1.37 -2.71
CA GLN A 3 -15.48 -1.85 -3.63
C GLN A 3 -15.08 -0.71 -4.56
N LEU A 4 -13.78 -0.41 -4.60
CA LEU A 4 -13.18 0.59 -5.47
C LEU A 4 -12.46 -0.09 -6.63
N GLN A 5 -12.45 0.60 -7.76
CA GLN A 5 -11.78 0.17 -8.97
C GLN A 5 -10.98 1.32 -9.57
N LEU A 6 -9.74 1.02 -9.94
CA LEU A 6 -8.89 1.91 -10.70
C LEU A 6 -8.34 1.19 -11.93
N THR A 7 -8.67 1.73 -13.09
CA THR A 7 -8.14 1.27 -14.38
C THR A 7 -7.02 2.20 -14.83
N LEU A 8 -5.82 1.65 -14.98
CA LEU A 8 -4.68 2.36 -15.54
C LEU A 8 -4.54 2.03 -17.02
N VAL A 9 -4.36 3.05 -17.85
CA VAL A 9 -4.18 2.90 -19.30
C VAL A 9 -2.84 3.46 -19.71
N ASN A 10 -2.01 2.65 -20.37
CA ASN A 10 -0.77 3.15 -20.97
C ASN A 10 -1.04 3.59 -22.42
N ASN A 11 -1.25 4.88 -22.66
CA ASN A 11 -1.29 5.47 -24.00
C ASN A 11 0.02 6.19 -24.36
N SER A 12 1.06 6.03 -23.56
CA SER A 12 2.39 6.55 -23.89
C SER A 12 3.01 5.77 -25.06
N PRO A 13 4.01 6.32 -25.76
CA PRO A 13 4.64 5.64 -26.89
C PRO A 13 5.57 4.48 -26.47
N SER A 14 5.79 4.26 -25.17
CA SER A 14 6.75 3.27 -24.67
C SER A 14 6.13 2.34 -23.61
N PRO A 15 6.58 1.08 -23.56
CA PRO A 15 6.26 0.21 -22.44
C PRO A 15 6.80 0.79 -21.12
N THR A 16 6.02 0.70 -20.04
CA THR A 16 6.41 1.21 -18.72
C THR A 16 5.68 0.42 -17.63
N ARG A 17 6.09 0.57 -16.36
CA ARG A 17 5.27 0.10 -15.23
C ARG A 17 4.37 1.23 -14.77
N LEU A 18 3.10 0.90 -14.60
CA LEU A 18 2.13 1.79 -13.96
C LEU A 18 1.93 1.30 -12.52
N ALA A 19 2.00 2.22 -11.57
CA ALA A 19 1.92 1.92 -10.15
C ALA A 19 0.86 2.78 -9.46
N ILE A 20 0.22 2.17 -8.46
CA ILE A 20 -0.67 2.80 -7.49
C ILE A 20 0.05 2.77 -6.15
N PHE A 21 0.02 3.88 -5.42
CA PHE A 21 0.44 3.93 -4.04
C PHE A 21 -0.56 4.72 -3.19
N GLN A 22 -0.50 4.48 -1.88
CA GLN A 22 -1.22 5.26 -0.90
C GLN A 22 -0.23 6.20 -0.22
N GLY A 23 -0.61 7.45 0.03
CA GLY A 23 0.30 8.44 0.58
C GLY A 23 -0.39 9.65 1.18
N GLN A 24 0.35 10.45 1.93
CA GLN A 24 0.11 11.88 2.09
C GLN A 24 1.18 12.68 1.33
N PRO A 25 0.89 13.89 0.84
CA PRO A 25 1.86 14.71 0.08
C PRO A 25 3.12 15.07 0.87
N ALA A 26 3.11 14.95 2.19
CA ALA A 26 4.27 15.21 3.05
C ALA A 26 5.13 13.95 3.30
N ASP A 27 4.69 12.78 2.85
CA ASP A 27 5.40 11.52 3.08
C ASP A 27 6.59 11.43 2.13
N ARG A 28 7.80 11.32 2.68
CA ARG A 28 9.03 11.19 1.89
C ARG A 28 9.09 9.86 1.13
N LEU A 29 8.71 8.76 1.78
CA LEU A 29 8.76 7.41 1.24
C LEU A 29 7.34 6.88 1.00
N ALA A 30 7.18 6.16 -0.11
CA ALA A 30 5.96 5.43 -0.43
C ALA A 30 6.28 4.00 -0.85
N VAL A 31 5.31 3.10 -0.64
CA VAL A 31 5.35 1.74 -1.19
C VAL A 31 4.55 1.73 -2.48
N ALA A 32 5.11 1.20 -3.56
CA ALA A 32 4.37 0.92 -4.79
C ALA A 32 3.38 -0.23 -4.53
N TRP A 33 2.25 0.09 -3.89
CA TRP A 33 1.27 -0.85 -3.36
C TRP A 33 0.80 -1.86 -4.40
N MET A 34 0.53 -1.39 -5.62
CA MET A 34 0.22 -2.23 -6.77
C MET A 34 0.95 -1.69 -7.99
N ALA A 35 1.66 -2.55 -8.73
CA ALA A 35 2.33 -2.16 -9.96
C ALA A 35 2.31 -3.30 -10.97
N LYS A 36 2.13 -2.96 -12.26
CA LYS A 36 2.22 -3.92 -13.36
C LYS A 36 2.87 -3.25 -14.58
N TYR A 37 3.58 -4.06 -15.36
CA TYR A 37 4.15 -3.65 -16.64
C TYR A 37 3.04 -3.58 -17.69
N ALA A 38 3.06 -2.53 -18.53
CA ALA A 38 2.05 -2.28 -19.55
C ALA A 38 2.72 -1.83 -20.85
N TYR A 39 2.43 -2.52 -21.95
CA TYR A 39 2.73 -2.04 -23.30
C TYR A 39 1.78 -0.90 -23.69
N PRO A 40 2.13 -0.05 -24.67
CA PRO A 40 1.21 0.93 -25.23
C PRO A 40 -0.13 0.28 -25.66
N GLY A 41 -1.25 0.94 -25.33
CA GLY A 41 -2.61 0.45 -25.54
C GLY A 41 -3.13 -0.51 -24.45
N THR A 42 -2.31 -0.90 -23.47
CA THR A 42 -2.72 -1.84 -22.41
C THR A 42 -3.58 -1.16 -21.36
N ARG A 43 -4.60 -1.88 -20.89
CA ARG A 43 -5.43 -1.51 -19.73
C ARG A 43 -5.14 -2.46 -18.58
N LEU A 44 -4.93 -1.91 -17.39
CA LEU A 44 -4.67 -2.64 -16.16
C LEU A 44 -5.73 -2.28 -15.13
N GLN A 45 -6.46 -3.27 -14.65
CA GLN A 45 -7.53 -3.06 -13.68
C GLN A 45 -7.08 -3.52 -12.30
N PHE A 46 -7.37 -2.70 -11.29
CA PHE A 46 -7.09 -2.97 -9.88
C PHE A 46 -8.36 -2.74 -9.07
N ASN A 47 -8.73 -3.71 -8.24
CA ASN A 47 -9.91 -3.66 -7.38
C ASN A 47 -9.52 -3.91 -5.93
N TRP A 48 -10.17 -3.22 -5.00
CA TRP A 48 -10.01 -3.44 -3.57
C TRP A 48 -11.23 -2.93 -2.79
N ASP A 49 -11.40 -3.40 -1.57
CA ASP A 49 -12.39 -2.85 -0.65
C ASP A 49 -11.78 -1.72 0.18
N ASP A 50 -12.48 -0.59 0.29
CA ASP A 50 -12.06 0.62 1.02
C ASP A 50 -11.91 0.43 2.54
N THR A 51 -12.33 -0.74 3.05
CA THR A 51 -12.24 -1.13 4.46
C THR A 51 -11.42 -2.40 4.72
N ASP A 52 -10.82 -3.01 3.71
CA ASP A 52 -10.00 -4.22 3.87
C ASP A 52 -8.58 -3.87 4.33
N TYR A 53 -8.48 -3.38 5.56
CA TYR A 53 -7.20 -3.03 6.19
C TYR A 53 -6.48 -4.25 6.73
N CYS A 54 -5.16 -4.19 6.77
CA CYS A 54 -4.34 -5.19 7.44
C CYS A 54 -3.12 -4.56 8.13
N PHE A 55 -2.60 -5.26 9.13
CA PHE A 55 -1.26 -5.04 9.65
C PHE A 55 -0.26 -5.85 8.83
N ALA A 56 0.92 -5.29 8.58
CA ALA A 56 1.97 -5.98 7.86
C ALA A 56 3.35 -5.67 8.48
N TRP A 57 4.23 -6.67 8.46
CA TRP A 57 5.66 -6.48 8.71
C TRP A 57 6.48 -7.16 7.61
N SER A 58 7.69 -6.66 7.38
CA SER A 58 8.65 -7.24 6.45
C SER A 58 10.06 -7.16 7.04
N GLN A 59 10.89 -8.18 6.81
CA GLN A 59 12.28 -8.19 7.25
C GLN A 59 13.17 -7.61 6.15
N THR A 60 13.58 -6.35 6.31
CA THR A 60 14.12 -5.51 5.23
C THR A 60 15.42 -4.81 5.56
N GLY A 61 15.89 -4.85 6.81
CA GLY A 61 17.00 -4.02 7.27
C GLY A 61 16.59 -2.55 7.46
N LEU A 62 17.47 -1.62 7.06
CA LEU A 62 17.18 -0.19 7.06
C LEU A 62 16.31 0.15 5.84
N LEU A 63 15.17 0.82 6.07
CA LEU A 63 14.32 1.27 4.99
C LEU A 63 15.00 2.38 4.18
N ALA A 64 15.07 2.14 2.87
CA ALA A 64 15.59 3.06 1.88
C ALA A 64 14.86 2.85 0.53
N PRO A 65 14.90 3.83 -0.38
CA PRO A 65 14.42 3.64 -1.75
C PRO A 65 15.07 2.43 -2.41
N GLY A 66 14.29 1.66 -3.17
CA GLY A 66 14.72 0.43 -3.82
C GLY A 66 14.54 -0.85 -2.99
N VAL A 67 14.29 -0.73 -1.69
CA VAL A 67 13.98 -1.90 -0.85
C VAL A 67 12.60 -2.45 -1.22
N SER A 68 12.51 -3.76 -1.49
CA SER A 68 11.24 -4.45 -1.68
C SER A 68 10.66 -4.87 -0.33
N ILE A 69 9.40 -4.49 -0.10
CA ILE A 69 8.61 -4.95 1.04
C ILE A 69 7.94 -6.26 0.66
N ASP A 70 8.53 -7.37 1.13
CA ASP A 70 7.90 -8.69 1.08
C ASP A 70 7.36 -9.05 2.47
N ALA A 71 6.04 -9.13 2.60
CA ALA A 71 5.41 -9.23 3.91
C ALA A 71 5.66 -10.60 4.54
N GLY A 72 6.34 -10.62 5.69
CA GLY A 72 6.55 -11.86 6.45
C GLY A 72 5.27 -12.33 7.15
N GLN A 73 4.38 -11.40 7.49
CA GLN A 73 3.04 -11.70 7.96
C GLN A 73 2.08 -10.56 7.61
N ILE A 74 0.85 -10.94 7.28
CA ILE A 74 -0.28 -10.05 7.08
C ILE A 74 -1.40 -10.49 8.03
N VAL A 75 -1.97 -9.56 8.78
CA VAL A 75 -3.05 -9.83 9.72
C VAL A 75 -4.21 -8.86 9.45
N PRO A 76 -5.45 -9.32 9.20
CA PRO A 76 -6.60 -8.45 9.01
C PRO A 76 -6.79 -7.47 10.17
N ALA A 77 -7.16 -6.24 9.85
CA ALA A 77 -7.28 -5.15 10.80
C ALA A 77 -8.61 -4.40 10.57
N SER A 78 -9.16 -3.83 11.63
CA SER A 78 -10.36 -2.99 11.54
C SER A 78 -10.26 -1.83 12.52
N PRO A 79 -10.38 -0.57 12.06
CA PRO A 79 -10.32 0.60 12.95
C PRO A 79 -11.43 0.65 14.01
N GLY A 80 -12.52 -0.10 13.79
CA GLY A 80 -13.63 -0.26 14.73
C GLY A 80 -13.66 -1.61 15.47
N GLY A 81 -12.64 -2.45 15.28
CA GLY A 81 -12.54 -3.79 15.86
C GLY A 81 -11.11 -4.10 16.25
N SER A 82 -10.53 -5.13 15.65
CA SER A 82 -9.11 -5.51 15.77
C SER A 82 -8.19 -4.40 15.25
N ASN A 83 -7.98 -3.37 16.08
CA ASN A 83 -7.36 -2.10 15.72
C ASN A 83 -5.99 -1.91 16.35
N GLN A 84 -5.48 -2.91 17.07
CA GLN A 84 -4.15 -2.92 17.67
C GLN A 84 -3.46 -4.26 17.44
N ILE A 85 -2.15 -4.22 17.19
CA ILE A 85 -1.32 -5.41 17.16
C ILE A 85 0.05 -5.12 17.79
N THR A 86 0.71 -6.16 18.29
CA THR A 86 2.09 -6.06 18.79
C THR A 86 3.02 -6.84 17.87
N LEU A 87 4.04 -6.17 17.34
CA LEU A 87 5.18 -6.80 16.71
C LEU A 87 6.19 -7.20 17.80
N SER A 88 6.69 -8.42 17.69
CA SER A 88 7.70 -9.00 18.58
C SER A 88 8.78 -9.70 17.76
N TYR A 89 9.91 -9.98 18.38
CA TYR A 89 11.01 -10.73 17.81
C TYR A 89 11.42 -11.87 18.74
N ASP A 90 11.52 -13.08 18.21
CA ASP A 90 12.09 -14.22 18.92
C ASP A 90 13.60 -14.29 18.63
N PRO A 91 14.49 -13.92 19.57
CA PRO A 91 15.93 -13.95 19.36
C PRO A 91 16.50 -15.37 19.21
N LYS A 92 15.82 -16.39 19.73
CA LYS A 92 16.26 -17.79 19.63
C LYS A 92 16.05 -18.33 18.22
N ASN A 93 14.87 -18.07 17.64
CA ASN A 93 14.53 -18.52 16.29
C ASN A 93 14.79 -17.48 15.20
N ARG A 94 15.20 -16.28 15.60
CA ARG A 94 15.55 -15.14 14.74
C ARG A 94 14.41 -14.72 13.80
N ILE A 95 13.18 -14.70 14.31
CA ILE A 95 11.99 -14.42 13.51
C ILE A 95 11.11 -13.36 14.17
N PHE A 96 10.57 -12.47 13.34
CA PHE A 96 9.53 -11.53 13.74
C PHE A 96 8.17 -12.20 13.69
N PHE A 97 7.27 -11.80 14.57
CA PHE A 97 5.90 -12.26 14.54
C PHE A 97 4.97 -11.21 15.13
N PHE A 98 3.74 -11.18 14.63
CA PHE A 98 2.67 -10.49 15.30
C PHE A 98 2.04 -11.34 16.39
N GLN A 99 1.79 -10.73 17.53
CA GLN A 99 0.90 -11.26 18.56
C GLN A 99 -0.56 -11.21 18.08
N GLN A 100 -1.46 -11.77 18.89
CA GLN A 100 -2.89 -11.70 18.57
C GLN A 100 -3.37 -10.24 18.54
N PRO A 101 -4.15 -9.86 17.52
CA PRO A 101 -4.69 -8.51 17.43
C PRO A 101 -5.73 -8.26 18.54
N GLN A 102 -5.82 -7.01 18.96
CA GLN A 102 -6.66 -6.55 20.07
C GLN A 102 -7.52 -5.36 19.62
N SER A 103 -8.58 -5.09 20.39
CA SER A 103 -9.48 -3.94 20.17
C SER A 103 -9.24 -2.80 21.17
N SER A 104 -8.03 -2.71 21.72
CA SER A 104 -7.64 -1.71 22.73
C SER A 104 -6.90 -0.50 22.16
N GLY A 105 -6.69 -0.45 20.84
CA GLY A 105 -6.00 0.64 20.18
C GLY A 105 -6.85 1.91 20.15
N GLN A 106 -6.26 2.99 19.64
CA GLN A 106 -6.99 4.24 19.49
C GLN A 106 -8.23 4.06 18.58
N PRO A 107 -9.45 4.44 19.03
CA PRO A 107 -10.65 4.32 18.22
C PRO A 107 -10.54 5.04 16.88
N GLY A 108 -10.93 4.35 15.79
CA GLY A 108 -10.87 4.91 14.44
C GLY A 108 -9.46 4.96 13.83
N ALA A 109 -8.46 4.40 14.50
CA ALA A 109 -7.09 4.29 14.03
C ALA A 109 -6.59 2.84 14.12
N LEU A 110 -5.47 2.55 13.46
CA LEU A 110 -4.76 1.27 13.56
C LEU A 110 -3.47 1.49 14.32
N THR A 111 -3.23 0.69 15.36
CA THR A 111 -2.09 0.84 16.27
C THR A 111 -1.15 -0.35 16.15
N VAL A 112 0.14 -0.08 15.96
CA VAL A 112 1.19 -1.10 16.02
C VAL A 112 2.08 -0.80 17.21
N HIS A 113 2.07 -1.67 18.21
CA HIS A 113 3.05 -1.69 19.28
C HIS A 113 4.29 -2.48 18.85
N GLN A 114 5.45 -1.96 19.18
CA GLN A 114 6.73 -2.60 18.94
C GLN A 114 7.37 -2.80 20.29
N ASP A 115 7.45 -4.04 20.74
CA ASP A 115 7.93 -4.32 22.09
C ASP A 115 9.47 -4.18 22.21
N SER A 116 10.00 -4.43 23.41
CA SER A 116 11.43 -4.30 23.68
C SER A 116 12.32 -5.35 23.00
N SER A 117 11.74 -6.42 22.44
CA SER A 117 12.50 -7.52 21.84
C SER A 117 13.04 -7.19 20.44
N LEU A 118 12.49 -6.15 19.79
CA LEU A 118 12.86 -5.82 18.41
C LEU A 118 14.33 -5.39 18.29
N PRO A 119 15.08 -6.01 17.37
CA PRO A 119 16.35 -5.46 16.94
C PRO A 119 16.14 -4.17 16.14
N ILE A 120 17.05 -3.22 16.31
CA ILE A 120 17.05 -1.93 15.61
C ILE A 120 17.38 -2.16 14.12
N ASN A 121 16.71 -1.43 13.22
CA ASN A 121 17.00 -1.41 11.78
C ASN A 121 16.94 -2.79 11.11
N ALA A 122 16.04 -3.66 11.56
CA ALA A 122 15.97 -5.04 11.10
C ALA A 122 14.66 -5.39 10.37
N ALA A 123 13.59 -4.64 10.62
CA ALA A 123 12.30 -4.85 9.97
C ALA A 123 11.61 -3.52 9.65
N ALA A 124 10.61 -3.62 8.78
CA ALA A 124 9.62 -2.59 8.54
C ALA A 124 8.28 -3.07 9.05
N VAL A 125 7.46 -2.15 9.56
CA VAL A 125 6.12 -2.46 10.05
C VAL A 125 5.16 -1.33 9.73
N GLY A 126 3.91 -1.68 9.51
CA GLY A 126 2.86 -0.70 9.34
C GLY A 126 1.54 -1.35 8.93
N ILE A 127 0.86 -0.70 8.00
CA ILE A 127 -0.47 -1.10 7.55
C ILE A 127 -0.51 -1.32 6.05
N GLY A 128 -1.48 -2.12 5.64
CA GLY A 128 -1.80 -2.39 4.27
C GLY A 128 -3.29 -2.32 4.01
N MET A 129 -3.62 -2.55 2.76
CA MET A 129 -4.99 -2.69 2.28
C MET A 129 -5.00 -3.77 1.21
N ALA A 130 -6.12 -4.50 1.08
CA ALA A 130 -6.26 -5.59 0.10
C ALA A 130 -5.17 -6.67 0.23
N GLY A 131 -4.79 -6.99 1.48
CA GLY A 131 -3.74 -7.96 1.76
C GLY A 131 -2.35 -7.56 1.25
N LYS A 132 -2.08 -6.27 0.99
CA LYS A 132 -0.78 -5.78 0.51
C LYS A 132 -0.28 -4.61 1.35
N PRO A 133 0.99 -4.58 1.75
CA PRO A 133 1.58 -3.44 2.45
C PRO A 133 1.44 -2.15 1.64
N ALA A 134 0.99 -1.08 2.28
CA ALA A 134 0.78 0.22 1.63
C ALA A 134 1.56 1.34 2.34
N PHE A 135 1.65 1.26 3.68
CA PHE A 135 2.40 2.20 4.51
C PHE A 135 3.31 1.42 5.44
N MET A 136 4.62 1.59 5.27
CA MET A 136 5.63 0.88 6.04
C MET A 136 6.60 1.88 6.65
N LEU A 137 6.86 1.74 7.95
CA LEU A 137 7.82 2.55 8.68
C LEU A 137 8.92 1.65 9.25
N GLN A 138 10.08 2.25 9.51
CA GLN A 138 11.18 1.55 10.14
C GLN A 138 10.74 1.05 11.52
N SER A 139 10.98 -0.22 11.80
CA SER A 139 10.73 -0.76 13.14
C SER A 139 11.81 -0.33 14.12
N ALA A 140 11.41 -0.11 15.38
CA ALA A 140 12.30 0.20 16.49
C ALA A 140 11.66 -0.29 17.81
N PRO A 141 12.47 -0.76 18.77
CA PRO A 141 11.96 -1.28 20.03
C PRO A 141 11.28 -0.20 20.88
N ASN A 142 10.24 -0.58 21.61
CA ASN A 142 9.45 0.27 22.51
C ASN A 142 8.74 1.45 21.81
N MET A 143 8.37 1.28 20.54
CA MET A 143 7.68 2.30 19.77
C MET A 143 6.20 1.97 19.57
N ASN A 144 5.37 3.01 19.55
CA ASN A 144 3.96 2.90 19.20
C ASN A 144 3.70 3.72 17.94
N LEU A 145 3.18 3.06 16.91
CA LEU A 145 2.77 3.71 15.67
C LEU A 145 1.26 3.74 15.60
N VAL A 146 0.69 4.90 15.26
CA VAL A 146 -0.74 5.09 15.09
C VAL A 146 -0.99 5.58 13.67
N PHE A 147 -1.76 4.80 12.93
CA PHE A 147 -2.13 5.08 11.55
C PHE A 147 -3.59 5.51 11.48
N GLN A 148 -3.86 6.63 10.81
CA GLN A 148 -5.22 7.03 10.49
C GLN A 148 -5.57 6.50 9.10
N PRO A 149 -6.51 5.55 8.98
CA PRO A 149 -6.91 4.97 7.70
C PRO A 149 -7.76 5.98 6.92
N LYS A 150 -7.07 6.88 6.22
CA LYS A 150 -7.61 7.86 5.28
C LYS A 150 -6.72 7.88 4.03
N PRO A 151 -6.71 6.78 3.25
CA PRO A 151 -5.80 6.67 2.13
C PRO A 151 -6.17 7.68 1.06
N ARG A 152 -5.17 8.41 0.57
CA ARG A 152 -5.23 9.11 -0.72
C ARG A 152 -4.48 8.24 -1.71
N TYR A 153 -5.07 8.06 -2.87
CA TYR A 153 -4.51 7.19 -3.91
C TYR A 153 -3.79 8.02 -4.94
N PHE A 154 -2.63 7.57 -5.36
CA PHE A 154 -1.82 8.22 -6.37
C PHE A 154 -1.43 7.22 -7.44
N VAL A 155 -1.32 7.71 -8.67
CA VAL A 155 -0.79 6.95 -9.80
C VAL A 155 0.52 7.55 -10.27
N THR A 156 1.41 6.69 -10.74
CA THR A 156 2.68 7.10 -11.32
C THR A 156 3.14 6.06 -12.36
N ALA A 157 4.11 6.44 -13.18
CA ALA A 157 4.72 5.58 -14.19
C ALA A 157 6.25 5.56 -14.03
N GLY A 158 6.87 4.41 -14.30
CA GLY A 158 8.33 4.29 -14.23
C GLY A 158 8.81 2.85 -14.09
N THR A 159 9.84 2.66 -13.27
CA THR A 159 10.51 1.37 -13.05
C THR A 159 10.21 0.78 -11.66
N LEU A 160 9.00 1.05 -11.13
CA LEU A 160 8.60 0.60 -9.79
C LEU A 160 8.00 -0.81 -9.83
N ASP A 161 8.53 -1.72 -9.02
CA ASP A 161 7.95 -3.03 -8.75
C ASP A 161 6.94 -2.98 -7.61
N ALA A 162 5.96 -3.90 -7.63
CA ALA A 162 4.97 -3.98 -6.55
C ALA A 162 5.68 -4.29 -5.22
N GLY A 163 5.34 -3.53 -4.18
CA GLY A 163 6.00 -3.60 -2.86
C GLY A 163 7.31 -2.83 -2.75
N GLN A 164 7.83 -2.23 -3.83
CA GLN A 164 9.07 -1.46 -3.77
C GLN A 164 8.86 -0.11 -3.06
N LEU A 165 9.79 0.23 -2.16
CA LEU A 165 9.89 1.58 -1.58
C LEU A 165 10.55 2.54 -2.57
N PHE A 166 10.02 3.76 -2.63
CA PHE A 166 10.59 4.83 -3.45
C PHE A 166 10.38 6.19 -2.78
N GLU A 167 11.16 7.20 -3.19
CA GLU A 167 10.94 8.58 -2.76
C GLU A 167 9.85 9.22 -3.63
N GLN A 168 8.81 9.78 -3.02
CA GLN A 168 7.70 10.36 -3.76
C GLN A 168 8.16 11.53 -4.66
N GLU A 169 9.16 12.29 -4.23
CA GLU A 169 9.73 13.42 -4.98
C GLU A 169 10.45 13.01 -6.27
N GLN A 170 10.84 11.74 -6.40
CA GLN A 170 11.54 11.22 -7.57
C GLN A 170 10.60 10.76 -8.68
N VAL A 171 9.28 10.82 -8.48
CA VAL A 171 8.30 10.36 -9.45
C VAL A 171 7.26 11.43 -9.75
N GLN A 172 6.75 11.43 -10.98
CA GLN A 172 5.61 12.26 -11.35
C GLN A 172 4.31 11.54 -10.96
N ALA A 173 3.86 11.79 -9.73
CA ALA A 173 2.61 11.24 -9.23
C ALA A 173 1.44 12.21 -9.41
N VAL A 174 0.25 11.66 -9.68
CA VAL A 174 -1.01 12.41 -9.68
C VAL A 174 -2.02 11.72 -8.78
N GLU A 175 -2.73 12.51 -7.98
CA GLU A 175 -3.77 12.00 -7.08
C GLU A 175 -5.01 11.56 -7.86
N VAL A 176 -5.52 10.37 -7.54
CA VAL A 176 -6.82 9.88 -7.97
C VAL A 176 -7.81 10.08 -6.83
N VAL A 177 -8.65 11.11 -6.96
CA VAL A 177 -9.76 11.35 -6.04
C VAL A 177 -10.98 10.57 -6.55
N PHE A 178 -11.62 9.79 -5.68
CA PHE A 178 -12.92 9.17 -5.93
C PHE A 178 -14.02 10.15 -5.47
N PRO A 179 -14.79 10.78 -6.37
CA PRO A 179 -15.90 11.63 -5.98
C PRO A 179 -16.99 10.86 -5.22
N LEU A 180 -17.91 11.60 -4.60
CA LEU A 180 -19.06 11.01 -3.93
C LEU A 180 -19.85 10.12 -4.91
N ASN A 181 -20.16 8.90 -4.48
CA ASN A 181 -20.88 7.87 -5.25
C ASN A 181 -20.16 7.38 -6.52
N VAL A 182 -18.87 7.67 -6.70
CA VAL A 182 -18.05 7.13 -7.78
C VAL A 182 -17.13 6.07 -7.21
N THR A 183 -17.27 4.84 -7.69
CA THR A 183 -16.48 3.67 -7.24
C THR A 183 -15.47 3.20 -8.27
N ALA A 184 -15.49 3.75 -9.48
CA ALA A 184 -14.57 3.40 -10.56
C ALA A 184 -13.93 4.66 -11.15
N MET A 185 -12.61 4.64 -11.29
CA MET A 185 -11.83 5.70 -11.90
C MET A 185 -10.94 5.14 -13.00
N ILE A 186 -10.66 5.96 -14.01
CA ILE A 186 -9.71 5.65 -15.09
C ILE A 186 -8.60 6.69 -15.04
N ALA A 187 -7.35 6.24 -15.00
CA ALA A 187 -6.17 7.08 -15.15
C ALA A 187 -5.40 6.68 -16.41
N THR A 188 -5.27 7.60 -17.36
CA THR A 188 -4.59 7.37 -18.63
C THR A 188 -3.27 8.13 -18.65
N LEU A 189 -2.17 7.41 -18.84
CA LEU A 189 -0.86 8.00 -19.15
C LEU A 189 -0.83 8.34 -20.65
N ASN A 190 -0.77 9.62 -20.99
CA ASN A 190 -0.83 10.11 -22.36
C ASN A 190 0.54 10.03 -23.06
N ALA A 191 0.55 10.32 -24.37
CA ALA A 191 1.77 10.31 -25.18
C ALA A 191 2.83 11.33 -24.72
N ASP A 192 2.41 12.43 -24.09
CA ASP A 192 3.27 13.47 -23.52
C ASP A 192 3.65 13.20 -22.05
N LEU A 193 3.37 12.00 -21.54
CA LEU A 193 3.58 11.56 -20.15
C LEU A 193 2.73 12.30 -19.11
N SER A 194 1.75 13.11 -19.52
CA SER A 194 0.74 13.65 -18.62
C SER A 194 -0.29 12.58 -18.25
N TRP A 195 -1.02 12.81 -17.15
CA TRP A 195 -2.10 11.95 -16.71
C TRP A 195 -3.47 12.60 -16.92
N THR A 196 -4.39 11.86 -17.52
CA THR A 196 -5.82 12.20 -17.55
C THR A 196 -6.56 11.31 -16.56
N ILE A 197 -7.30 11.91 -15.61
CA ILE A 197 -8.08 11.19 -14.60
C ILE A 197 -9.56 11.52 -14.78
N GLN A 198 -10.40 10.49 -14.84
CA GLN A 198 -11.84 10.65 -15.00
C GLN A 198 -12.62 9.50 -14.36
N PRO A 199 -13.91 9.71 -14.02
CA PRO A 199 -14.79 8.61 -13.63
C PRO A 199 -14.85 7.52 -14.71
N GLY A 200 -14.88 6.27 -14.26
CA GLY A 200 -15.08 5.09 -15.08
C GLY A 200 -16.42 4.42 -14.81
N ILE A 201 -16.62 3.26 -15.45
CA ILE A 201 -17.69 2.33 -15.11
C ILE A 201 -17.04 1.20 -14.33
N PHE A 202 -17.69 0.74 -13.27
CA PHE A 202 -17.21 -0.42 -12.53
C PHE A 202 -17.42 -1.67 -13.39
N GLU A 203 -16.33 -2.28 -13.83
CA GLU A 203 -16.33 -3.52 -14.59
C GLU A 203 -16.10 -4.68 -13.60
N ALA A 204 -17.06 -5.60 -13.48
CA ALA A 204 -16.83 -6.81 -12.70
C ALA A 204 -15.76 -7.64 -13.43
N ILE A 205 -14.68 -8.00 -12.73
CA ILE A 205 -13.76 -9.00 -13.27
C ILE A 205 -14.50 -10.34 -13.17
N GLU A 206 -14.85 -10.94 -14.31
CA GLU A 206 -15.23 -12.35 -14.31
C GLU A 206 -14.03 -13.11 -13.74
N ALA A 207 -14.22 -13.75 -12.58
CA ALA A 207 -13.19 -14.57 -12.01
C ALA A 207 -12.87 -15.67 -13.03
N ASP A 208 -11.68 -15.61 -13.64
CA ASP A 208 -11.12 -16.76 -14.30
C ASP A 208 -11.08 -17.87 -13.25
N SER A 209 -11.95 -18.85 -13.46
CA SER A 209 -12.01 -20.07 -12.66
C SER A 209 -10.76 -20.89 -12.99
N ASP A 210 -9.72 -20.69 -12.19
CA ASP A 210 -8.60 -21.64 -12.07
C ASP A 210 -8.86 -22.65 -10.93
#